data_AF-A0A2J7ZR20-F1
#
_entry.id   AF-A0A2J7ZR20-F1
#
_cell.length_a   1.000
_cell.length_b   1.000
_cell.length_c   1.000
_cell.angle_alpha   90.00
_cell.angle_beta   90.00
_cell.angle_gamma   90.00
#
_symmetry.space_group_name_H-M   'P 1'
#
loop_
_entity.id
_entity.type
_entity.pdbx_description
1 polymer ?
#
loop_
_entity_poly.entity_id
_entity_poly.type
_entity_poly.pdbx_seq_one_letter_code
_entity_poly.pdbx_strand_id
1 'polypeptide(L)'
;MDMTHKRLAYTVGEAIKLVNDGWCMDDSALGSRSWLAARWADLKHPNSSHETQRPVCSDVCSICQEAFTASDVALLLPCSHAFHGFCDRKLLSGGISRWLEDNVTCPCCRQLVS
;
A
#
# COMPACT_ATOMS: atom_id res chain seq x y z
N MET A 1 -12.94 -19.34 10.35
CA MET A 1 -11.65 -18.78 9.87
C MET A 1 -11.94 -18.08 8.57
N ASP A 2 -11.97 -16.74 8.60
CA ASP A 2 -12.44 -15.90 7.49
C ASP A 2 -11.46 -15.95 6.30
N MET A 3 -11.97 -16.37 5.14
CA MET A 3 -11.20 -16.51 3.90
C MET A 3 -10.89 -15.17 3.24
N THR A 4 -11.53 -14.08 3.69
CA THR A 4 -11.43 -12.75 3.10
C THR A 4 -10.09 -12.09 3.45
N HIS A 5 -9.63 -12.23 4.69
CA HIS A 5 -8.36 -11.65 5.17
C HIS A 5 -7.14 -12.24 4.46
N LYS A 6 -7.12 -13.57 4.30
CA LYS A 6 -6.02 -14.28 3.63
C LYS A 6 -5.89 -13.91 2.16
N ARG A 7 -7.03 -13.64 1.50
CA ARG A 7 -7.06 -13.27 0.08
C ARG A 7 -6.49 -11.85 -0.13
N LEU A 8 -6.87 -10.89 0.73
CA LEU A 8 -6.34 -9.53 0.67
C LEU A 8 -4.83 -9.48 0.91
N ALA A 9 -4.34 -10.12 1.97
CA ALA A 9 -2.91 -10.16 2.29
C ALA A 9 -2.08 -10.79 1.17
N TYR A 10 -2.58 -11.88 0.56
CA TYR A 10 -1.93 -12.52 -0.58
C TYR A 10 -1.87 -11.60 -1.80
N THR A 11 -2.97 -10.96 -2.17
CA THR A 11 -3.02 -10.06 -3.35
C THR A 11 -2.11 -8.85 -3.17
N VAL A 12 -2.04 -8.27 -1.96
CA VAL A 12 -1.11 -7.18 -1.65
C VAL A 12 0.35 -7.64 -1.77
N GLY A 13 0.68 -8.83 -1.25
CA GLY A 13 2.02 -9.39 -1.34
C GLY A 13 2.51 -9.62 -2.78
N GLU A 14 1.63 -10.13 -3.65
CA GLU A 14 1.95 -10.32 -5.08
C GLU A 14 2.11 -8.99 -5.82
N ALA A 15 1.25 -8.00 -5.53
CA ALA A 15 1.36 -6.67 -6.12
C ALA A 15 2.70 -5.99 -5.80
N ILE A 16 3.19 -6.12 -4.55
CA ILE A 16 4.48 -5.55 -4.14
C ILE A 16 5.65 -6.16 -4.93
N LYS A 17 5.63 -7.48 -5.18
CA LYS A 17 6.68 -8.13 -5.99
C LYS A 17 6.69 -7.60 -7.42
N LEU A 18 5.51 -7.45 -8.01
CA LEU A 18 5.37 -6.98 -9.39
C LEU A 18 5.79 -5.51 -9.54
N VAL A 19 5.55 -4.67 -8.51
CA VAL A 19 6.08 -3.30 -8.46
C VAL A 19 7.60 -3.27 -8.37
N ASN A 20 8.21 -4.18 -7.61
CA ASN A 20 9.66 -4.29 -7.54
C ASN A 20 10.29 -4.65 -8.90
N ASP A 21 9.55 -5.39 -9.72
CA ASP A 21 9.93 -5.75 -11.09
C ASP A 21 9.57 -4.66 -12.14
N GLY A 22 9.07 -3.50 -11.70
CA GLY A 22 8.85 -2.33 -12.55
C GLY A 22 7.41 -2.07 -12.98
N TRP A 23 6.43 -2.81 -12.46
CA TRP A 23 5.02 -2.67 -12.85
C TRP A 23 4.23 -1.77 -11.90
N CYS A 24 3.46 -0.81 -12.40
CA CYS A 24 2.45 -0.15 -11.58
C CYS A 24 1.23 -1.07 -11.50
N MET A 25 0.76 -1.41 -10.29
CA MET A 25 -0.51 -2.11 -10.11
C MET A 25 -1.56 -1.13 -9.60
N ASP A 26 -2.34 -0.59 -10.53
CA ASP A 26 -3.64 -0.02 -10.22
C ASP A 26 -4.70 -1.12 -10.35
N ASP A 27 -5.40 -1.43 -9.27
CA ASP A 27 -6.43 -2.46 -9.27
C ASP A 27 -7.77 -1.93 -9.83
N SER A 28 -7.70 -1.08 -10.86
CA SER A 28 -8.88 -0.56 -11.55
C SER A 28 -9.73 -1.68 -12.17
N ALA A 29 -9.14 -2.85 -12.41
CA ALA A 29 -9.79 -4.03 -12.98
C ALA A 29 -10.68 -4.81 -11.98
N LEU A 30 -10.48 -4.69 -10.67
CA LEU A 30 -11.35 -5.35 -9.66
C LEU A 30 -12.56 -4.51 -9.23
N GLY A 31 -12.79 -3.36 -9.89
CA GLY A 31 -14.00 -2.59 -9.71
C GLY A 31 -13.94 -1.68 -8.48
N SER A 32 -13.65 -0.41 -8.76
CA SER A 32 -13.83 0.74 -7.87
C SER A 32 -13.10 0.70 -6.52
N ARG A 33 -11.91 1.33 -6.50
CA ARG A 33 -11.25 1.93 -5.32
C ARG A 33 -10.57 0.97 -4.34
N SER A 34 -10.06 -0.16 -4.82
CA SER A 34 -9.04 -0.92 -4.12
C SER A 34 -7.72 -0.13 -4.04
N TRP A 35 -6.99 -0.35 -2.96
CA TRP A 35 -5.68 0.22 -2.62
C TRP A 35 -4.69 0.28 -3.82
N LEU A 36 -3.78 1.26 -3.81
CA LEU A 36 -2.75 1.46 -4.84
C LEU A 36 -1.37 1.06 -4.28
N ALA A 37 -0.64 0.18 -4.96
CA ALA A 37 0.75 -0.13 -4.64
C ALA A 37 1.67 0.52 -5.69
N ALA A 38 2.58 1.39 -5.26
CA ALA A 38 3.52 2.06 -6.16
C ALA A 38 4.79 2.44 -5.41
N ARG A 39 5.86 2.80 -6.14
CA ARG A 39 7.02 3.43 -5.51
C ARG A 39 6.66 4.83 -5.02
N TRP A 40 7.27 5.25 -3.91
CA TRP A 40 7.00 6.54 -3.32
C TRP A 40 7.30 7.72 -4.25
N ALA A 41 8.34 7.61 -5.09
CA ALA A 41 8.65 8.62 -6.11
C ALA A 41 7.48 8.82 -7.09
N ASP A 42 6.83 7.72 -7.49
CA ASP A 42 5.75 7.71 -8.47
C ASP A 42 4.45 8.27 -7.87
N LEU A 43 4.24 8.09 -6.55
CA LEU A 43 3.10 8.69 -5.82
C LEU A 43 3.25 10.21 -5.64
N LYS A 44 4.48 10.72 -5.49
CA LYS A 44 4.74 12.15 -5.29
C LYS A 44 4.83 12.95 -6.59
N HIS A 45 5.30 12.33 -7.65
CA HIS A 45 5.42 12.94 -8.97
C HIS A 45 4.53 12.17 -9.97
N PRO A 46 3.20 12.38 -9.93
CA PRO A 46 2.33 11.78 -10.92
C PRO A 46 2.65 12.40 -12.27
N ASN A 47 3.40 11.69 -13.12
CA ASN A 47 3.43 12.00 -14.54
C ASN A 47 2.04 11.64 -15.10
N SER A 48 1.16 12.64 -15.09
CA SER A 48 -0.11 12.78 -15.83
C SER A 48 -0.87 11.47 -16.14
N SER A 49 -1.78 11.07 -15.24
CA SER A 49 -3.06 10.37 -15.53
C SER A 49 -3.83 9.97 -14.25
N HIS A 50 -3.16 9.89 -13.08
CA HIS A 50 -3.74 9.43 -11.81
C HIS A 50 -3.82 10.54 -10.73
N GLU A 51 -4.31 11.72 -11.09
CA GLU A 51 -4.42 12.90 -10.18
C GLU A 51 -5.27 12.62 -8.91
N THR A 52 -6.12 11.60 -8.93
CA THR A 52 -7.10 11.29 -7.88
C THR A 52 -6.56 10.58 -6.62
N GLN A 53 -5.27 10.23 -6.54
CA GLN A 53 -4.73 9.39 -5.46
C GLN A 53 -3.45 9.95 -4.82
N ARG A 54 -3.43 11.26 -4.54
CA ARG A 54 -2.36 11.83 -3.70
C ARG A 54 -2.48 11.30 -2.26
N PRO A 55 -1.38 10.86 -1.63
CA PRO A 55 -1.38 10.53 -0.21
C PRO A 55 -1.81 11.74 0.62
N VAL A 56 -2.76 11.54 1.53
CA VAL A 56 -3.18 12.57 2.51
C VAL A 56 -2.22 12.58 3.71
N CYS A 57 -1.46 11.51 3.91
CA CYS A 57 -0.60 11.32 5.08
C CYS A 57 0.85 11.79 4.86
N SER A 58 1.57 11.94 5.98
CA SER A 58 2.98 12.37 6.07
C SER A 58 3.94 11.51 5.26
N ASP A 59 5.11 12.07 4.96
CA ASP A 59 6.28 11.39 4.37
C ASP A 59 6.92 10.32 5.27
N VAL A 60 6.24 9.96 6.36
CA VAL A 60 6.65 9.00 7.37
C VAL A 60 5.60 7.91 7.46
N CYS A 61 6.04 6.67 7.40
CA CYS A 61 5.19 5.50 7.62
C CYS A 61 4.82 5.42 9.10
N SER A 62 3.53 5.44 9.43
CA SER A 62 3.08 5.42 10.84
C SER A 62 3.25 4.06 11.53
N ILE A 63 3.61 2.99 10.80
CA ILE A 63 3.89 1.67 11.36
C ILE A 63 5.33 1.59 11.89
N CYS A 64 6.34 1.88 11.06
CA CYS A 64 7.75 1.84 11.48
C CYS A 64 8.32 3.19 11.92
N GLN A 65 7.57 4.28 11.73
CA GLN A 65 7.99 5.65 12.01
C GLN A 65 9.20 6.12 11.18
N GLU A 66 9.53 5.42 10.09
CA GLU A 66 10.58 5.83 9.16
C GLU A 66 10.04 6.64 7.98
N ALA A 67 10.86 7.56 7.49
CA ALA A 67 10.57 8.31 6.27
C ALA A 67 10.58 7.41 5.04
N PHE A 68 9.68 7.67 4.10
CA PHE A 68 9.68 7.04 2.79
C PHE A 68 10.85 7.56 1.94
N THR A 69 11.52 6.65 1.24
CA THR A 69 12.51 6.94 0.21
C THR A 69 11.90 6.76 -1.18
N ALA A 70 12.48 7.40 -2.20
CA ALA A 70 12.00 7.34 -3.58
C ALA A 70 11.76 5.90 -4.11
N SER A 71 12.61 4.95 -3.70
CA SER A 71 12.54 3.54 -4.09
C SER A 71 11.58 2.70 -3.26
N ASP A 72 11.04 3.22 -2.16
CA ASP A 72 10.18 2.44 -1.27
C ASP A 72 8.86 2.12 -1.96
N VAL A 73 8.42 0.86 -1.85
CA VAL A 73 7.06 0.47 -2.24
C VAL A 73 6.10 0.86 -1.13
N ALA A 74 5.21 1.80 -1.45
CA ALA A 74 4.16 2.26 -0.57
C ALA A 74 2.81 1.74 -1.05
N LEU A 75 1.99 1.33 -0.08
CA LEU A 75 0.59 1.01 -0.28
C LEU A 75 -0.25 2.21 0.17
N LEU A 76 -1.01 2.76 -0.75
CA LEU A 76 -2.01 3.78 -0.49
C LEU A 76 -3.38 3.11 -0.32
N LEU A 77 -3.95 3.20 0.88
CA LEU A 77 -5.28 2.68 1.15
C LEU A 77 -6.37 3.59 0.54
N PRO A 78 -7.63 3.13 0.41
CA PRO A 78 -8.73 3.93 -0.14
C PRO A 78 -9.01 5.21 0.66
N CYS A 79 -8.66 5.21 1.95
CA CYS A 79 -8.69 6.37 2.84
C CYS A 79 -7.51 7.34 2.65
N SER A 80 -6.70 7.16 1.60
CA SER A 80 -5.52 7.96 1.23
C SER A 80 -4.37 7.98 2.24
N HIS A 81 -4.35 7.06 3.21
CA HIS A 81 -3.19 6.85 4.07
C HIS A 81 -2.19 5.92 3.39
N ALA A 82 -0.91 6.28 3.45
CA ALA A 82 0.18 5.52 2.86
C ALA A 82 1.03 4.82 3.93
N PHE A 83 1.49 3.61 3.61
CA PHE A 83 2.32 2.77 4.47
C PHE A 83 3.34 2.03 3.63
N HIS A 84 4.48 1.65 4.20
CA HIS A 84 5.35 0.67 3.53
C HIS A 84 4.61 -0.65 3.36
N GLY A 85 4.70 -1.24 2.15
CA GLY A 85 4.21 -2.60 1.90
C GLY A 85 4.84 -3.60 2.88
N PHE A 86 6.15 -3.47 3.05
CA PHE A 86 6.97 -4.14 4.06
C PHE A 86 7.86 -3.11 4.76
N CYS A 87 7.74 -2.99 6.09
CA CYS A 87 8.58 -2.04 6.85
C CYS A 87 10.04 -2.47 6.89
N ASP A 88 10.31 -3.78 7.02
CA ASP A 88 11.67 -4.30 6.80
C ASP A 88 11.87 -4.55 5.31
N ARG A 89 12.54 -3.59 4.66
CA ARG A 89 12.79 -3.59 3.21
C ARG A 89 13.76 -4.69 2.77
N LYS A 90 14.60 -5.18 3.67
CA LYS A 90 15.60 -6.23 3.36
C LYS A 90 15.01 -7.62 3.52
N LEU A 91 14.19 -7.81 4.55
CA LEU A 91 13.56 -9.10 4.86
C LEU A 91 12.18 -9.25 4.23
N LEU A 92 11.66 -8.20 3.58
CA LEU A 92 10.31 -8.16 2.98
C LEU A 92 9.25 -8.59 4.00
N SER A 93 9.32 -8.02 5.20
CA SER A 93 8.43 -8.37 6.31
C SER A 93 7.91 -7.14 7.06
N GLY A 94 6.82 -7.32 7.82
CA GLY A 94 6.16 -6.24 8.55
C GLY A 94 5.33 -5.33 7.64
N GLY A 95 5.16 -4.07 8.04
CA GLY A 95 4.39 -3.09 7.27
C GLY A 95 2.89 -3.37 7.23
N ILE A 96 2.23 -2.74 6.26
CA ILE A 96 0.78 -2.84 6.10
C ILE A 96 0.34 -4.24 5.68
N SER A 97 1.18 -4.99 4.96
CA SER A 97 0.90 -6.38 4.60
C SER A 97 0.70 -7.25 5.84
N ARG A 98 1.61 -7.15 6.81
CA ARG A 98 1.51 -7.87 8.09
C ARG A 98 0.29 -7.44 8.90
N TRP A 99 -0.01 -6.14 8.94
CA TRP A 99 -1.19 -5.63 9.66
C TRP A 99 -2.49 -6.22 9.10
N LEU A 100 -2.58 -6.31 7.78
CA LEU A 100 -3.78 -6.79 7.07
C LEU A 100 -4.00 -8.31 7.16
N GLU A 101 -3.05 -9.07 7.71
CA GLU A 101 -3.28 -10.49 8.03
C GLU A 101 -4.33 -10.64 9.15
N ASP A 102 -4.28 -9.77 10.15
CA ASP A 102 -5.11 -9.83 11.35
C ASP A 102 -6.22 -8.76 11.38
N ASN A 103 -6.13 -7.74 10.52
CA ASN A 103 -7.03 -6.59 10.51
C ASN A 103 -7.51 -6.26 9.08
N VAL A 104 -8.69 -5.66 8.96
CA VAL A 104 -9.22 -5.17 7.68
C VAL A 104 -9.44 -3.66 7.66
N THR A 105 -8.77 -2.94 8.57
CA THR A 105 -8.95 -1.49 8.75
C THR A 105 -7.62 -0.75 8.69
N CYS A 106 -7.66 0.53 8.33
CA CYS A 106 -6.48 1.40 8.33
C CYS A 106 -5.92 1.60 9.75
N PRO A 107 -4.60 1.43 9.98
CA PRO A 107 -3.97 1.72 11.27
C PRO A 107 -4.18 3.15 11.78
N CYS A 108 -4.33 4.13 10.88
CA CYS A 108 -4.46 5.55 11.23
C CYS A 108 -5.90 5.95 11.55
N CYS A 109 -6.85 5.65 10.66
CA CYS A 109 -8.22 6.15 10.76
C CYS A 109 -9.28 5.08 11.00
N ARG A 110 -8.88 3.80 11.04
CA ARG A 110 -9.76 2.63 11.24
C ARG A 110 -10.87 2.45 10.20
N GLN A 111 -10.83 3.20 9.09
CA GLN A 111 -11.71 2.94 7.95
C GLN A 111 -11.42 1.57 7.34
N LEU A 112 -12.47 0.90 6.86
CA LEU A 112 -12.36 -0.41 6.23
C LEU A 112 -11.53 -0.31 4.94
N VAL A 113 -10.67 -1.30 4.73
CA VAL A 113 -9.95 -1.49 3.48
C VAL A 113 -10.81 -2.39 2.59
N SER A 114 -11.84 -1.81 1.95
CA SER A 114 -12.75 -2.50 1.01
C SER A 114 -12.98 -1.68 -0.24
#